data_AF-A0A9D9SV46-F1
#
_entry.id   AF-A0A9D9SV46-F1
#
_cell.length_a   1.000
_cell.length_b   1.000
_cell.length_c   1.000
_cell.angle_alpha   90.00
_cell.angle_beta   90.00
_cell.angle_gamma   90.00
#
_symmetry.space_group_name_H-M   'P 1'
#
loop_
_entity.id
_entity.type
_entity.pdbx_description
1 polymer ?
#
loop_
_entity_poly.entity_id
_entity_poly.type
_entity_poly.pdbx_seq_one_letter_code
_entity_poly.pdbx_strand_id
1 'polypeptide(L)'
;MLLTRAESHGELAGLDASNIERLQVLEQSRGVVADSLVFKAWKRLLPYLPTRVKHLVVRMGACLRRRQKRPHGRSLLRESGADLLFCPFGATVYAVPGVPAVSTIHDLQYKSYPQFFAAEEVAHRDYAFVTACREATRLVAISEYTRRSAIHHGKLGEHRIRTIPHRLARRLGDAASGDPSLLLRLGLGGTRYLVYPANFWKHKNHELLLTAFGVAASGALPADVRLVCTGAAGDRCDFLMNAARTMGLQERILFPGYLSTAELAALMRGSLGMVFPSLYEGFGLPVLEAMDAGVPVACSNATSLPEVAAGAAILFDPGSVREIADAILLLATDATVAEDLVRAGRLRAAGYSDTRQMANDYLVCFGEAMSLGRTASQLVGVYADNWVGNELELDVVAPGENVQLRMELVVPDWIPHKSVDVELRVRSGMSHARHIRLRRGESRLWSVPVSDGLLDVCLKPSFVPALCGHGEDPRELTLKLKHCSVRRDDGDGDLLWGESQG
;
A
#
# COMPACT_ATOMS: atom_id res chain seq x y z
N MET A 1 11.68 8.53 10.79
CA MET A 1 12.24 8.94 9.48
C MET A 1 11.21 8.77 8.39
N LEU A 2 11.11 9.71 7.45
CA LEU A 2 10.23 9.66 6.28
C LEU A 2 11.08 9.51 5.01
N LEU A 3 10.97 8.36 4.35
CA LEU A 3 11.66 8.12 3.08
C LEU A 3 10.82 8.66 1.92
N THR A 4 11.42 9.49 1.08
CA THR A 4 10.73 10.13 -0.05
C THR A 4 11.50 9.95 -1.35
N ARG A 5 10.81 9.91 -2.49
CA ARG A 5 11.46 9.99 -3.81
C ARG A 5 11.89 11.41 -4.13
N ALA A 6 12.84 11.56 -5.03
CA ALA A 6 13.33 12.86 -5.48
C ALA A 6 12.21 13.79 -5.98
N GLU A 7 11.28 13.26 -6.80
CA GLU A 7 10.17 14.00 -7.39
C GLU A 7 9.23 14.60 -6.33
N SER A 8 8.99 13.87 -5.23
CA SER A 8 8.05 14.26 -4.17
C SER A 8 8.73 14.84 -2.94
N HIS A 9 10.08 14.92 -2.91
CA HIS A 9 10.81 15.28 -1.69
C HIS A 9 10.43 16.70 -1.25
N GLY A 10 10.48 17.67 -2.17
CA GLY A 10 10.13 19.06 -1.90
C GLY A 10 8.67 19.27 -1.48
N GLU A 11 7.73 18.59 -2.14
CA GLU A 11 6.29 18.69 -1.82
C GLU A 11 5.96 18.24 -0.40
N LEU A 12 6.73 17.28 0.12
CA LEU A 12 6.54 16.73 1.47
C LEU A 12 7.28 17.52 2.55
N ALA A 13 7.92 18.64 2.22
CA ALA A 13 8.56 19.52 3.21
C ALA A 13 7.56 20.08 4.25
N GLY A 14 6.28 20.22 3.88
CA GLY A 14 5.22 20.61 4.81
C GLY A 14 4.94 19.60 5.94
N LEU A 15 5.52 18.39 5.87
CA LEU A 15 5.47 17.39 6.92
C LEU A 15 6.66 17.45 7.87
N ASP A 16 7.59 18.39 7.70
CA ASP A 16 8.75 18.52 8.55
C ASP A 16 8.32 18.96 9.97
N ALA A 17 8.81 18.24 10.98
CA ALA A 17 8.56 18.48 12.40
C ALA A 17 9.79 18.10 13.21
N SER A 18 9.87 18.53 14.47
CA SER A 18 11.02 18.24 15.34
C SER A 18 11.31 16.74 15.52
N ASN A 19 10.31 15.88 15.29
CA ASN A 19 10.39 14.43 15.36
C ASN A 19 10.35 13.73 13.97
N ILE A 20 10.43 14.49 12.88
CA ILE A 20 10.40 13.95 11.51
C ILE A 20 11.70 14.31 10.80
N GLU A 21 12.53 13.29 10.58
CA GLU A 21 13.68 13.38 9.68
C GLU A 21 13.29 12.84 8.31
N ARG A 22 13.33 13.69 7.27
CA ARG A 22 12.93 13.34 5.91
C ARG A 22 14.19 13.06 5.08
N LEU A 23 14.30 11.85 4.52
CA LEU A 23 15.45 11.45 3.69
C LEU A 23 15.02 11.24 2.24
N GLN A 24 15.72 11.91 1.34
CA GLN A 24 15.56 11.71 -0.10
C GLN A 24 16.30 10.44 -0.52
N VAL A 25 15.54 9.48 -1.05
CA VAL A 25 16.13 8.30 -1.68
C VAL A 25 16.52 8.67 -3.10
N LEU A 26 17.83 8.83 -3.32
CA LEU A 26 18.40 8.98 -4.66
C LEU A 26 18.45 7.59 -5.31
N GLU A 27 17.79 7.40 -6.45
CA GLU A 27 18.03 6.19 -7.24
C GLU A 27 19.50 6.23 -7.69
N GLN A 28 20.34 5.37 -7.10
CA GLN A 28 21.64 5.10 -7.71
C GLN A 28 21.35 4.50 -9.08
N SER A 29 21.71 5.22 -10.13
CA SER A 29 21.80 4.75 -11.51
C SER A 29 22.90 3.69 -11.66
N ARG A 30 22.89 2.63 -10.86
CA ARG A 30 23.55 1.38 -11.22
C ARG A 30 22.69 0.74 -12.28
N GLY A 31 22.90 1.16 -13.52
CA GLY A 31 22.30 0.66 -14.75
C GLY A 31 20.90 0.08 -14.54
N VAL A 32 19.87 0.88 -14.84
CA VAL A 32 18.70 0.29 -15.51
C VAL A 32 19.32 -0.64 -16.54
N VAL A 33 19.17 -1.97 -16.37
CA VAL A 33 19.52 -2.92 -17.42
C VAL A 33 18.92 -2.30 -18.66
N ALA A 34 19.79 -1.77 -19.53
CA ALA A 34 19.40 -1.01 -20.70
C ALA A 34 18.24 -1.77 -21.28
N ASP A 35 17.05 -1.16 -21.30
CA ASP A 35 15.78 -1.76 -21.72
C ASP A 35 16.09 -2.74 -22.85
N SER A 36 16.28 -4.02 -22.51
CA SER A 36 17.03 -4.86 -23.44
C SER A 36 16.16 -4.97 -24.68
N LEU A 37 16.75 -5.16 -25.85
CA LEU A 37 15.96 -5.36 -27.07
C LEU A 37 14.90 -6.46 -26.85
N VAL A 38 15.20 -7.43 -25.97
CA VAL A 38 14.25 -8.40 -25.41
C VAL A 38 13.13 -7.73 -24.60
N PHE A 39 13.39 -6.92 -23.57
CA PHE A 39 12.33 -6.29 -22.77
C PHE A 39 11.41 -5.36 -23.60
N LYS A 40 11.95 -4.64 -24.59
CA LYS A 40 11.18 -3.82 -25.55
C LYS A 40 10.36 -4.66 -26.53
N ALA A 41 10.93 -5.73 -27.08
CA ALA A 41 10.21 -6.68 -27.94
C ALA A 41 9.10 -7.41 -27.16
N TRP A 42 9.35 -7.72 -25.88
CA TRP A 42 8.39 -8.37 -25.00
C TRP A 42 7.26 -7.42 -24.58
N LYS A 43 7.53 -6.13 -24.32
CA LYS A 43 6.48 -5.11 -24.13
C LYS A 43 5.52 -5.01 -25.33
N ARG A 44 6.03 -5.24 -26.55
CA ARG A 44 5.21 -5.28 -27.78
C ARG A 44 4.39 -6.57 -27.91
N LEU A 45 4.87 -7.69 -27.37
CA LEU A 45 4.18 -8.99 -27.40
C LEU A 45 3.24 -9.21 -26.20
N LEU A 46 3.46 -8.49 -25.09
CA LEU A 46 2.68 -8.57 -23.85
C LEU A 46 1.16 -8.42 -24.04
N PRO A 47 0.65 -7.54 -24.93
CA PRO A 47 -0.79 -7.43 -25.20
C PRO A 47 -1.42 -8.73 -25.73
N TYR A 48 -0.65 -9.52 -26.49
CA TYR A 48 -1.12 -10.72 -27.21
C TYR A 48 -0.96 -12.02 -26.42
N LEU A 49 -0.30 -11.98 -25.26
CA LEU A 49 -0.12 -13.16 -24.41
C LEU A 49 -1.39 -13.49 -23.61
N PRO A 50 -1.66 -14.77 -23.31
CA PRO A 50 -2.73 -15.16 -22.39
C PRO A 50 -2.51 -14.53 -21.01
N THR A 51 -3.59 -14.13 -20.33
CA THR A 51 -3.56 -13.42 -19.04
C THR A 51 -2.70 -14.12 -17.98
N ARG A 52 -2.68 -15.46 -17.96
CA ARG A 52 -1.82 -16.25 -17.04
C ARG A 52 -0.32 -16.03 -17.29
N VAL A 53 0.08 -15.89 -18.54
CA VAL A 53 1.48 -15.65 -18.93
C VAL A 53 1.89 -14.21 -18.62
N LYS A 54 1.00 -13.23 -18.83
CA LYS A 54 1.24 -11.83 -18.42
C LYS A 54 1.50 -11.72 -16.91
N HIS A 55 0.67 -12.38 -16.10
CA HIS A 55 0.86 -12.44 -14.65
C HIS A 55 2.21 -13.05 -14.26
N LEU A 56 2.61 -14.16 -14.90
CA LEU A 56 3.89 -14.81 -14.64
C LEU A 56 5.06 -13.87 -14.97
N VAL A 57 5.04 -13.20 -16.12
CA VAL A 57 6.09 -12.28 -16.58
C VAL A 57 6.22 -11.07 -15.65
N VAL A 58 5.10 -10.46 -15.25
CA VAL A 58 5.11 -9.33 -14.31
C VAL A 58 5.63 -9.75 -12.94
N ARG A 59 5.21 -10.93 -12.42
CA ARG A 59 5.73 -11.49 -11.17
C ARG A 59 7.24 -11.76 -11.25
N MET A 60 7.73 -12.34 -12.35
CA MET A 60 9.17 -12.56 -12.55
C MET A 60 9.94 -11.23 -12.65
N GLY A 61 9.43 -10.26 -13.42
CA GLY A 61 10.06 -8.94 -13.55
C GLY A 61 10.09 -8.16 -12.23
N ALA A 62 9.04 -8.26 -11.41
CA ALA A 62 9.01 -7.69 -10.07
C ALA A 62 9.99 -8.40 -9.13
N CYS A 63 10.09 -9.73 -9.18
CA CYS A 63 11.07 -10.52 -8.44
C CYS A 63 12.52 -10.15 -8.82
N LEU A 64 12.81 -10.02 -10.12
CA LEU A 64 14.10 -9.59 -10.67
C LEU A 64 14.47 -8.16 -10.21
N ARG A 65 13.55 -7.19 -10.35
CA ARG A 65 13.74 -5.82 -9.85
C ARG A 65 13.96 -5.79 -8.34
N ARG A 66 13.30 -6.66 -7.59
CA ARG A 66 13.48 -6.77 -6.15
C ARG A 66 14.86 -7.34 -5.78
N ARG A 67 15.36 -8.33 -6.54
CA ARG A 67 16.73 -8.82 -6.41
C ARG A 67 17.76 -7.75 -6.77
N GLN A 68 17.49 -6.91 -7.78
CA GLN A 68 18.36 -5.78 -8.14
C GLN A 68 18.34 -4.65 -7.10
N LYS A 69 17.17 -4.35 -6.50
CA LYS A 69 17.03 -3.34 -5.42
C LYS A 69 17.55 -3.82 -4.06
N ARG A 70 17.94 -5.09 -3.94
CA ARG A 70 18.72 -5.63 -2.81
C ARG A 70 20.17 -5.86 -3.26
N PRO A 71 20.98 -4.82 -3.49
CA PRO A 71 22.41 -5.06 -3.65
C PRO A 71 22.92 -5.72 -2.36
N HIS A 72 23.84 -6.67 -2.49
CA HIS A 72 24.53 -7.25 -1.35
C HIS A 72 25.24 -6.09 -0.62
N GLY A 73 24.83 -5.82 0.62
CA GLY A 73 25.36 -4.73 1.46
C GLY A 73 24.28 -3.77 1.97
N ARG A 74 24.14 -3.72 3.31
CA ARG A 74 23.54 -2.66 4.14
C ARG A 74 22.11 -2.21 3.77
N SER A 75 21.14 -2.70 4.52
CA SER A 75 19.76 -2.17 4.50
C SER A 75 19.70 -0.81 5.21
N LEU A 76 19.28 0.23 4.50
CA LEU A 76 19.03 1.58 5.07
C LEU A 76 18.17 1.54 6.34
N LEU A 77 17.14 0.69 6.37
CA LEU A 77 16.26 0.53 7.55
C LEU A 77 16.98 -0.09 8.75
N ARG A 78 17.98 -0.96 8.50
CA ARG A 78 18.80 -1.55 9.57
C ARG A 78 19.84 -0.56 10.06
N GLU A 79 20.50 0.18 9.15
CA GLU A 79 21.48 1.20 9.53
C GLU A 79 20.85 2.35 10.33
N SER A 80 19.59 2.67 10.06
CA SER A 80 18.87 3.71 10.79
C SER A 80 18.37 3.29 12.17
N GLY A 81 18.53 2.03 12.57
CA GLY A 81 17.99 1.50 13.83
C GLY A 81 16.46 1.57 13.90
N ALA A 82 15.75 1.40 12.77
CA ALA A 82 14.29 1.52 12.77
C ALA A 82 13.62 0.33 13.47
N ASP A 83 12.73 0.64 14.42
CA ASP A 83 11.95 -0.39 15.14
C ASP A 83 10.85 -1.02 14.28
N LEU A 84 10.32 -0.28 13.30
CA LEU A 84 9.19 -0.69 12.48
C LEU A 84 9.18 0.01 11.11
N LEU A 85 8.78 -0.73 10.07
CA LEU A 85 8.49 -0.19 8.75
C LEU A 85 6.98 0.02 8.58
N PHE A 86 6.54 1.27 8.40
CA PHE A 86 5.17 1.58 8.03
C PHE A 86 5.04 1.86 6.52
N CYS A 87 4.15 1.12 5.86
CA CYS A 87 3.84 1.24 4.43
C CYS A 87 2.40 1.76 4.25
N PRO A 88 2.19 3.08 4.16
CA PRO A 88 0.84 3.66 4.04
C PRO A 88 0.13 3.33 2.72
N PHE A 89 0.83 2.83 1.70
CA PHE A 89 0.28 2.57 0.36
C PHE A 89 0.60 1.17 -0.20
N GLY A 90 0.54 0.13 0.64
CA GLY A 90 0.66 -1.28 0.19
C GLY A 90 2.04 -1.71 -0.32
N ALA A 91 3.04 -0.83 -0.32
CA ALA A 91 4.36 -1.09 -0.90
C ALA A 91 5.36 -1.64 0.12
N THR A 92 5.26 -2.93 0.48
CA THR A 92 6.24 -3.61 1.36
C THR A 92 7.58 -3.93 0.67
N VAL A 93 7.90 -3.25 -0.43
CA VAL A 93 9.10 -3.49 -1.25
C VAL A 93 10.39 -3.33 -0.43
N TYR A 94 10.35 -2.48 0.60
CA TYR A 94 11.45 -2.19 1.51
C TYR A 94 11.45 -3.07 2.77
N ALA A 95 10.53 -4.03 2.91
CA ALA A 95 10.52 -4.93 4.06
C ALA A 95 11.84 -5.70 4.15
N VAL A 96 12.46 -5.62 5.32
CA VAL A 96 13.67 -6.34 5.67
C VAL A 96 13.38 -7.33 6.78
N PRO A 97 13.97 -8.52 6.75
CA PRO A 97 13.78 -9.47 7.83
C PRO A 97 14.22 -8.88 9.18
N GLY A 98 13.54 -9.24 10.26
CA GLY A 98 13.84 -8.77 11.62
C GLY A 98 13.29 -7.40 12.00
N VAL A 99 12.78 -6.62 11.03
CA VAL A 99 12.05 -5.36 11.30
C VAL A 99 10.57 -5.59 10.99
N PRO A 100 9.65 -5.46 11.97
CA PRO A 100 8.23 -5.63 11.74
C PRO A 100 7.72 -4.63 10.70
N ALA A 101 6.80 -5.07 9.85
CA ALA A 101 6.22 -4.24 8.80
C ALA A 101 4.70 -4.13 8.97
N VAL A 102 4.19 -2.90 8.95
CA VAL A 102 2.75 -2.60 8.96
C VAL A 102 2.38 -2.00 7.62
N SER A 103 1.42 -2.59 6.92
CA SER A 103 1.04 -2.14 5.57
C SER A 103 -0.47 -1.88 5.47
N THR A 104 -0.84 -0.75 4.87
CA THR A 104 -2.23 -0.34 4.71
C THR A 104 -2.76 -0.74 3.34
N ILE A 105 -3.94 -1.38 3.33
CA ILE A 105 -4.72 -1.73 2.15
C ILE A 105 -5.88 -0.74 2.04
N HIS A 106 -5.86 0.09 0.99
CA HIS A 106 -6.91 1.07 0.71
C HIS A 106 -8.10 0.44 0.02
N ASP A 107 -7.83 -0.32 -1.04
CA ASP A 107 -8.84 -1.02 -1.80
C ASP A 107 -8.25 -2.24 -2.51
N LEU A 108 -9.16 -3.08 -3.03
CA LEU A 108 -8.85 -4.16 -3.95
C LEU A 108 -9.72 -4.03 -5.21
N GLN A 109 -9.90 -2.80 -5.73
CA GLN A 109 -10.79 -2.55 -6.87
C GLN A 109 -10.43 -3.42 -8.08
N TYR A 110 -9.14 -3.65 -8.33
CA TYR A 110 -8.66 -4.49 -9.43
C TYR A 110 -9.07 -5.96 -9.33
N LYS A 111 -9.45 -6.45 -8.13
CA LYS A 111 -10.00 -7.81 -7.96
C LYS A 111 -11.46 -7.90 -8.38
N SER A 112 -12.24 -6.87 -8.10
CA SER A 112 -13.68 -6.82 -8.43
C SER A 112 -13.93 -6.32 -9.86
N TYR A 113 -13.15 -5.35 -10.32
CA TYR A 113 -13.30 -4.70 -11.63
C TYR A 113 -11.96 -4.66 -12.40
N PRO A 114 -11.34 -5.82 -12.72
CA PRO A 114 -10.09 -5.86 -13.47
C PRO A 114 -10.18 -5.17 -14.84
N GLN A 115 -11.36 -5.12 -15.44
CA GLN A 115 -11.63 -4.46 -16.73
C GLN A 115 -11.48 -2.94 -16.71
N PHE A 116 -11.38 -2.31 -15.53
CA PHE A 116 -11.10 -0.87 -15.42
C PHE A 116 -9.61 -0.54 -15.52
N PHE A 117 -8.75 -1.54 -15.58
CA PHE A 117 -7.30 -1.39 -15.56
C PHE A 117 -6.65 -2.10 -16.75
N ALA A 118 -5.47 -1.63 -17.14
CA ALA A 118 -4.62 -2.39 -18.04
C ALA A 118 -4.15 -3.70 -17.37
N ALA A 119 -3.95 -4.76 -18.16
CA ALA A 119 -3.59 -6.08 -17.63
C ALA A 119 -2.27 -6.05 -16.82
N GLU A 120 -1.33 -5.18 -17.20
CA GLU A 120 -0.07 -4.98 -16.51
C GLU A 120 -0.27 -4.33 -15.13
N GLU A 121 -1.22 -3.41 -15.03
CA GLU A 121 -1.56 -2.75 -13.77
C GLU A 121 -2.27 -3.73 -12.82
N VAL A 122 -3.20 -4.54 -13.32
CA VAL A 122 -3.82 -5.64 -12.57
C VAL A 122 -2.75 -6.55 -11.99
N ALA A 123 -1.78 -6.99 -12.81
CA ALA A 123 -0.72 -7.88 -12.38
C ALA A 123 0.23 -7.22 -11.36
N HIS A 124 0.52 -5.92 -11.51
CA HIS A 124 1.33 -5.17 -10.56
C HIS A 124 0.65 -5.03 -9.20
N ARG A 125 -0.64 -4.65 -9.19
CA ARG A 125 -1.46 -4.53 -7.97
C ARG A 125 -1.60 -5.88 -7.27
N ASP A 126 -1.82 -6.96 -8.03
CA ASP A 126 -1.86 -8.33 -7.50
C ASP A 126 -0.55 -8.71 -6.82
N TYR A 127 0.57 -8.46 -7.48
CA TYR A 127 1.89 -8.71 -6.90
C TYR A 127 2.11 -7.91 -5.62
N ALA A 128 1.79 -6.61 -5.60
CA ALA A 128 1.94 -5.76 -4.43
C ALA A 128 1.08 -6.27 -3.25
N PHE A 129 -0.19 -6.59 -3.52
CA PHE A 129 -1.11 -7.13 -2.52
C PHE A 129 -0.64 -8.47 -1.95
N VAL A 130 -0.27 -9.43 -2.79
CA VAL A 130 0.24 -10.74 -2.36
C VAL A 130 1.54 -10.60 -1.56
N THR A 131 2.41 -9.67 -1.95
CA THR A 131 3.65 -9.39 -1.24
C THR A 131 3.36 -8.79 0.13
N ALA A 132 2.45 -7.83 0.24
CA ALA A 132 2.00 -7.27 1.52
C ALA A 132 1.38 -8.36 2.42
N CYS A 133 0.54 -9.23 1.84
CA CYS A 133 -0.03 -10.38 2.55
C CYS A 133 1.02 -11.34 3.10
N ARG A 134 2.16 -11.50 2.43
CA ARG A 134 3.23 -12.39 2.88
C ARG A 134 4.15 -11.73 3.91
N GLU A 135 4.41 -10.45 3.77
CA GLU A 135 5.56 -9.80 4.44
C GLU A 135 5.17 -8.83 5.54
N ALA A 136 3.95 -8.31 5.53
CA ALA A 136 3.50 -7.47 6.62
C ALA A 136 3.25 -8.33 7.86
N THR A 137 3.89 -7.95 8.96
CA THR A 137 3.60 -8.44 10.31
C THR A 137 2.15 -8.16 10.66
N ARG A 138 1.67 -6.96 10.34
CA ARG A 138 0.26 -6.58 10.44
C ARG A 138 -0.20 -5.82 9.20
N LEU A 139 -1.44 -6.10 8.80
CA LEU A 139 -2.13 -5.34 7.78
C LEU A 139 -3.15 -4.41 8.43
N VAL A 140 -3.36 -3.27 7.80
CA VAL A 140 -4.45 -2.35 8.13
C VAL A 140 -5.37 -2.25 6.93
N ALA A 141 -6.68 -2.34 7.13
CA ALA A 141 -7.69 -2.01 6.14
C ALA A 141 -8.43 -0.74 6.55
N ILE A 142 -8.79 0.08 5.57
CA ILE A 142 -9.44 1.38 5.83
C ILE A 142 -10.96 1.28 6.03
N SER A 143 -11.55 0.09 5.84
CA SER A 143 -12.96 -0.23 6.06
C SER A 143 -13.12 -1.72 6.36
N GLU A 144 -14.25 -2.11 6.94
CA GLU A 144 -14.51 -3.54 7.17
C GLU A 144 -14.83 -4.28 5.87
N TYR A 145 -15.38 -3.60 4.88
CA TYR A 145 -15.45 -4.16 3.52
C TYR A 145 -14.05 -4.51 2.98
N THR A 146 -13.11 -3.57 3.04
CA THR A 146 -11.73 -3.80 2.56
C THR A 146 -11.05 -4.89 3.39
N ARG A 147 -11.27 -4.95 4.71
CA ARG A 147 -10.74 -6.02 5.58
C ARG A 147 -11.23 -7.40 5.14
N ARG A 148 -12.54 -7.57 4.98
CA ARG A 148 -13.13 -8.84 4.54
C ARG A 148 -12.65 -9.24 3.15
N SER A 149 -12.55 -8.28 2.23
CA SER A 149 -12.03 -8.51 0.87
C SER A 149 -10.57 -8.97 0.91
N ALA A 150 -9.73 -8.34 1.74
CA ALA A 150 -8.33 -8.72 1.92
C ALA A 150 -8.18 -10.11 2.57
N ILE A 151 -8.99 -10.45 3.57
CA ILE A 151 -9.04 -11.78 4.19
C ILE A 151 -9.36 -12.84 3.13
N HIS A 152 -10.42 -12.60 2.35
CA HIS A 152 -10.88 -13.52 1.32
C HIS A 152 -9.83 -13.73 0.21
N HIS A 153 -9.35 -12.65 -0.40
CA HIS A 153 -8.42 -12.74 -1.53
C HIS A 153 -6.99 -13.11 -1.10
N GLY A 154 -6.57 -12.71 0.10
CA GLY A 154 -5.25 -12.98 0.66
C GLY A 154 -5.16 -14.28 1.46
N LYS A 155 -6.29 -14.95 1.72
CA LYS A 155 -6.40 -16.13 2.59
C LYS A 155 -5.74 -15.89 3.96
N LEU A 156 -6.04 -14.74 4.55
CA LEU A 156 -5.40 -14.27 5.78
C LEU A 156 -6.17 -14.76 7.01
N GLY A 157 -5.48 -15.04 8.11
CA GLY A 157 -6.13 -15.15 9.41
C GLY A 157 -6.63 -13.77 9.87
N GLU A 158 -7.80 -13.73 10.52
CA GLU A 158 -8.43 -12.48 10.97
C GLU A 158 -7.54 -11.62 11.88
N HIS A 159 -6.71 -12.26 12.70
CA HIS A 159 -5.75 -11.60 13.58
C HIS A 159 -4.64 -10.85 12.81
N ARG A 160 -4.42 -11.14 11.52
CA ARG A 160 -3.36 -10.49 10.74
C ARG A 160 -3.71 -9.10 10.24
N ILE A 161 -5.00 -8.74 10.26
CA ILE A 161 -5.49 -7.49 9.68
C ILE A 161 -6.46 -6.77 10.61
N ARG A 162 -6.23 -5.47 10.81
CA ARG A 162 -7.07 -4.61 11.63
C ARG A 162 -7.78 -3.57 10.77
N THR A 163 -9.02 -3.26 11.08
CA THR A 163 -9.72 -2.13 10.45
C THR A 163 -9.40 -0.85 11.22
N ILE A 164 -8.83 0.13 10.52
CA ILE A 164 -8.62 1.48 11.03
C ILE A 164 -9.27 2.43 10.01
N PRO A 165 -10.52 2.87 10.28
CA PRO A 165 -11.24 3.76 9.38
C PRO A 165 -10.52 5.08 9.15
N HIS A 166 -10.64 5.64 7.94
CA HIS A 166 -10.20 7.02 7.71
C HIS A 166 -11.03 8.01 8.52
N ARG A 167 -10.39 9.11 8.91
CA ARG A 167 -11.00 10.23 9.63
C ARG A 167 -11.05 11.47 8.76
N LEU A 168 -12.04 12.32 9.01
CA LEU A 168 -12.25 13.57 8.28
C LEU A 168 -11.20 14.60 8.68
N ALA A 169 -10.41 15.07 7.72
CA ALA A 169 -9.46 16.17 7.91
C ALA A 169 -10.11 17.57 7.89
N ARG A 170 -11.46 17.65 7.80
CA ARG A 170 -12.26 18.88 7.66
C ARG A 170 -11.70 19.88 6.63
N ARG A 171 -11.17 19.38 5.51
CA ARG A 171 -10.51 20.21 4.48
C ARG A 171 -11.43 21.26 3.86
N LEU A 172 -12.74 21.00 3.82
CA LEU A 172 -13.75 21.95 3.31
C LEU A 172 -13.96 23.17 4.25
N GLY A 173 -13.33 23.16 5.43
CA GLY A 173 -13.34 24.24 6.41
C GLY A 173 -14.72 24.55 6.99
N ASP A 174 -14.77 25.60 7.81
CA ASP A 174 -16.02 26.18 8.34
C ASP A 174 -16.42 27.47 7.60
N ALA A 175 -15.81 27.71 6.44
CA ALA A 175 -15.96 28.96 5.71
C ALA A 175 -17.44 29.34 5.54
N ALA A 176 -17.79 30.52 6.06
CA ALA A 176 -19.14 31.06 6.09
C ALA A 176 -19.73 31.09 4.68
N SER A 177 -20.96 30.58 4.54
CA SER A 177 -21.91 30.81 3.43
C SER A 177 -21.29 30.96 2.03
N GLY A 178 -21.45 29.93 1.19
CA GLY A 178 -20.84 29.79 -0.13
C GLY A 178 -20.68 31.09 -0.91
N ASP A 179 -19.48 31.28 -1.48
CA ASP A 179 -19.13 32.43 -2.30
C ASP A 179 -20.16 32.60 -3.45
N PRO A 180 -21.06 33.61 -3.38
CA PRO A 180 -22.08 33.79 -4.40
C PRO A 180 -21.46 34.09 -5.77
N SER A 181 -20.23 34.64 -5.80
CA SER A 181 -19.51 34.94 -7.03
C SER A 181 -19.11 33.67 -7.78
N LEU A 182 -18.79 32.57 -7.07
CA LEU A 182 -18.55 31.27 -7.68
C LEU A 182 -19.81 30.75 -8.36
N LEU A 183 -20.94 30.74 -7.64
CA LEU A 183 -22.19 30.21 -8.19
C LEU A 183 -22.63 31.03 -9.41
N LEU A 184 -22.47 32.35 -9.38
CA LEU A 184 -22.70 33.20 -10.55
C LEU A 184 -21.77 32.85 -11.71
N ARG A 185 -20.47 32.68 -11.46
CA ARG A 185 -19.48 32.29 -12.49
C ARG A 185 -19.80 30.94 -13.13
N LEU A 186 -20.34 30.00 -12.35
CA LEU A 186 -20.77 28.68 -12.83
C LEU A 186 -22.18 28.70 -13.47
N GLY A 187 -22.85 29.86 -13.52
CA GLY A 187 -24.23 29.98 -14.02
C GLY A 187 -25.28 29.36 -13.09
N LEU A 188 -24.93 29.10 -11.83
CA LEU A 188 -25.77 28.48 -10.79
C LEU A 188 -26.44 29.51 -9.86
N GLY A 189 -26.28 30.81 -10.10
CA GLY A 189 -26.96 31.86 -9.31
C GLY A 189 -28.49 31.67 -9.32
N GLY A 190 -29.08 31.39 -8.15
CA GLY A 190 -30.52 31.12 -8.02
C GLY A 190 -31.00 29.80 -8.63
N THR A 191 -30.08 28.93 -9.05
CA THR A 191 -30.40 27.61 -9.62
C THR A 191 -30.30 26.55 -8.54
N ARG A 192 -31.24 25.61 -8.51
CA ARG A 192 -31.16 24.42 -7.66
C ARG A 192 -30.34 23.33 -8.35
N TYR A 193 -29.46 22.64 -7.65
CA TYR A 193 -28.64 21.60 -8.28
C TYR A 193 -28.22 20.49 -7.32
N LEU A 194 -28.00 19.31 -7.87
CA LEU A 194 -27.32 18.19 -7.22
C LEU A 194 -25.84 18.21 -7.62
N VAL A 195 -24.97 17.69 -6.75
CA VAL A 195 -23.52 17.64 -7.00
C VAL A 195 -23.00 16.21 -7.02
N TYR A 196 -22.01 15.97 -7.88
CA TYR A 196 -21.19 14.76 -7.84
C TYR A 196 -19.70 15.10 -7.95
N PRO A 197 -18.96 15.12 -6.82
CA PRO A 197 -17.56 15.52 -6.80
C PRO A 197 -16.62 14.34 -7.04
N ALA A 198 -16.51 13.88 -8.29
CA ALA A 198 -15.68 12.73 -8.64
C ALA A 198 -15.02 12.85 -10.02
N ASN A 199 -13.75 12.44 -10.11
CA ASN A 199 -13.09 12.26 -11.41
C ASN A 199 -13.85 11.25 -12.29
N PHE A 200 -13.75 11.40 -13.61
CA PHE A 200 -14.51 10.65 -14.61
C PHE A 200 -14.02 9.20 -14.85
N TRP A 201 -13.43 8.57 -13.84
CA TRP A 201 -13.01 7.18 -13.87
C TRP A 201 -14.20 6.23 -14.02
N LYS A 202 -13.98 5.07 -14.66
CA LYS A 202 -15.06 4.12 -14.99
C LYS A 202 -15.86 3.65 -13.75
N HIS A 203 -15.18 3.38 -12.64
CA HIS A 203 -15.85 2.95 -11.41
C HIS A 203 -16.70 4.05 -10.76
N LYS A 204 -16.55 5.31 -11.14
CA LYS A 204 -17.39 6.42 -10.66
C LYS A 204 -18.75 6.49 -11.37
N ASN A 205 -19.00 5.61 -12.35
CA ASN A 205 -20.33 5.34 -12.89
C ASN A 205 -21.12 6.55 -13.43
N HIS A 206 -20.41 7.53 -13.99
CA HIS A 206 -21.02 8.74 -14.51
C HIS A 206 -22.05 8.43 -15.61
N GLU A 207 -21.75 7.46 -16.48
CA GLU A 207 -22.68 7.06 -17.55
C GLU A 207 -24.08 6.74 -17.01
N LEU A 208 -24.17 5.90 -15.97
CA LEU A 208 -25.44 5.50 -15.39
C LEU A 208 -26.12 6.64 -14.63
N LEU A 209 -25.33 7.52 -13.99
CA LEU A 209 -25.84 8.74 -13.37
C LEU A 209 -26.51 9.66 -14.38
N LEU A 210 -25.88 9.90 -15.54
CA LEU A 210 -26.45 10.78 -16.56
C LEU A 210 -27.76 10.19 -17.12
N THR A 211 -27.80 8.87 -17.34
CA THR A 211 -29.02 8.18 -17.76
C THR A 211 -30.12 8.29 -16.71
N ALA A 212 -29.81 8.05 -15.44
CA ALA A 212 -30.77 8.16 -14.35
C ALA A 212 -31.28 9.60 -14.16
N PHE A 213 -30.41 10.59 -14.28
CA PHE A 213 -30.81 11.99 -14.28
C PHE A 213 -31.74 12.31 -15.46
N GLY A 214 -31.46 11.78 -16.66
CA GLY A 214 -32.36 11.91 -17.81
C GLY A 214 -33.74 11.29 -17.60
N VAL A 215 -33.80 10.12 -16.96
CA VAL A 215 -35.06 9.47 -16.57
C VAL A 215 -35.82 10.31 -15.56
N ALA A 216 -35.15 10.82 -14.52
CA ALA A 216 -35.77 11.70 -13.53
C ALA A 216 -36.27 13.01 -14.17
N ALA A 217 -35.46 13.61 -15.04
CA ALA A 217 -35.75 14.85 -15.77
C ALA A 217 -36.94 14.74 -16.74
N SER A 218 -37.12 13.57 -17.35
CA SER A 218 -38.28 13.28 -18.21
C SER A 218 -39.54 12.94 -17.42
N GLY A 219 -39.39 12.65 -16.12
CA GLY A 219 -40.46 12.38 -15.16
C GLY A 219 -40.79 13.62 -14.33
N ALA A 220 -40.67 13.49 -13.01
CA ALA A 220 -41.13 14.49 -12.04
C ALA A 220 -40.05 15.46 -11.56
N LEU A 221 -38.80 15.35 -12.03
CA LEU A 221 -37.73 16.24 -11.58
C LEU A 221 -37.94 17.66 -12.15
N PRO A 222 -38.09 18.70 -11.30
CA PRO A 222 -38.36 20.06 -11.76
C PRO A 222 -37.33 20.56 -12.78
N ALA A 223 -37.77 21.31 -13.80
CA ALA A 223 -36.96 21.69 -14.95
C ALA A 223 -35.73 22.56 -14.60
N ASP A 224 -35.80 23.31 -13.50
CA ASP A 224 -34.74 24.19 -13.00
C ASP A 224 -33.64 23.46 -12.22
N VAL A 225 -33.84 22.19 -11.87
CA VAL A 225 -32.82 21.40 -11.17
C VAL A 225 -31.69 21.01 -12.13
N ARG A 226 -30.44 21.21 -11.73
CA ARG A 226 -29.26 20.80 -12.53
C ARG A 226 -28.45 19.72 -11.83
N LEU A 227 -27.57 19.07 -12.56
CA LEU A 227 -26.55 18.15 -12.05
C LEU A 227 -25.17 18.72 -12.32
N VAL A 228 -24.32 18.84 -11.30
CA VAL A 228 -22.96 19.37 -11.41
C VAL A 228 -21.95 18.26 -11.16
N CYS A 229 -21.20 17.88 -12.20
CA CYS A 229 -20.19 16.81 -12.15
C CYS A 229 -18.77 17.43 -12.21
N THR A 230 -18.06 17.46 -11.08
CA THR A 230 -16.72 18.07 -11.01
C THR A 230 -15.63 17.03 -11.20
N GLY A 231 -14.56 17.36 -11.93
CA GLY A 231 -13.43 16.45 -12.14
C GLY A 231 -12.45 17.01 -13.18
N ALA A 232 -11.28 16.39 -13.29
CA ALA A 232 -10.28 16.81 -14.28
C ALA A 232 -10.80 16.66 -15.72
N ALA A 233 -10.50 17.64 -16.57
CA ALA A 233 -10.79 17.56 -18.01
C ALA A 233 -9.98 16.44 -18.68
N GLY A 234 -10.47 15.98 -19.84
CA GLY A 234 -9.83 14.95 -20.67
C GLY A 234 -10.87 14.07 -21.37
N ASP A 235 -10.39 13.09 -22.14
CA ASP A 235 -11.20 12.26 -23.04
C ASP A 235 -12.48 11.67 -22.40
N ARG A 236 -12.38 11.27 -21.13
CA ARG A 236 -13.53 10.74 -20.36
C ARG A 236 -14.56 11.81 -20.04
N CYS A 237 -14.14 13.03 -19.71
CA CYS A 237 -15.04 14.17 -19.52
C CYS A 237 -15.73 14.52 -20.85
N ASP A 238 -14.97 14.61 -21.94
CA ASP A 238 -15.48 14.95 -23.28
C ASP A 238 -16.52 13.93 -23.77
N PHE A 239 -16.25 12.64 -23.54
CA PHE A 239 -17.21 11.58 -23.81
C PHE A 239 -18.52 11.77 -23.05
N LEU A 240 -18.47 12.12 -21.76
CA LEU A 240 -19.66 12.32 -20.93
C LEU A 240 -20.42 13.60 -21.31
N MET A 241 -19.72 14.68 -21.65
CA MET A 241 -20.33 15.91 -22.18
C MET A 241 -21.08 15.63 -23.50
N ASN A 242 -20.49 14.85 -24.40
CA ASN A 242 -21.15 14.45 -25.63
C ASN A 242 -22.36 13.52 -25.38
N ALA A 243 -22.26 12.62 -24.42
CA ALA A 243 -23.39 11.78 -24.00
C ALA A 243 -24.55 12.63 -23.47
N ALA A 244 -24.26 13.60 -22.59
CA ALA A 244 -25.27 14.55 -22.09
C ALA A 244 -25.96 15.32 -23.22
N ARG A 245 -25.19 15.81 -24.21
CA ARG A 245 -25.73 16.47 -25.40
C ARG A 245 -26.60 15.55 -26.25
N THR A 246 -26.16 14.31 -26.47
CA THR A 246 -26.93 13.30 -27.23
C THR A 246 -28.27 12.99 -26.57
N MET A 247 -28.32 13.02 -25.24
CA MET A 247 -29.55 12.86 -24.46
C MET A 247 -30.38 14.16 -24.34
N GLY A 248 -29.95 15.27 -24.92
CA GLY A 248 -30.63 16.57 -24.82
C GLY A 248 -30.53 17.23 -23.43
N LEU A 249 -29.54 16.84 -22.62
CA LEU A 249 -29.37 17.28 -21.22
C LEU A 249 -28.25 18.31 -21.03
N GLN A 250 -27.67 18.85 -22.10
CA GLN A 250 -26.51 19.75 -22.03
C GLN A 250 -26.75 21.04 -21.23
N GLU A 251 -28.00 21.52 -21.17
CA GLU A 251 -28.38 22.70 -20.37
C GLU A 251 -28.65 22.37 -18.90
N ARG A 252 -28.76 21.06 -18.56
CA ARG A 252 -29.09 20.58 -17.22
C ARG A 252 -27.94 19.87 -16.52
N ILE A 253 -26.87 19.50 -17.23
CA ILE A 253 -25.69 18.85 -16.67
C ILE A 253 -24.46 19.72 -16.92
N LEU A 254 -23.80 20.13 -15.85
CA LEU A 254 -22.62 21.00 -15.88
C LEU A 254 -21.35 20.23 -15.53
N PHE A 255 -20.27 20.55 -16.25
CA PHE A 255 -18.94 19.99 -16.04
C PHE A 255 -17.95 21.15 -15.80
N PRO A 256 -17.88 21.71 -14.57
CA PRO A 256 -17.07 22.90 -14.30
C PRO A 256 -15.56 22.64 -14.24
N GLY A 257 -15.13 21.38 -14.42
CA GLY A 257 -13.74 20.99 -14.27
C GLY A 257 -13.35 20.75 -12.80
N TYR A 258 -12.06 20.90 -12.51
CA TYR A 258 -11.51 20.76 -11.16
C TYR A 258 -11.69 22.05 -10.38
N LEU A 259 -12.16 21.94 -9.14
CA LEU A 259 -12.39 23.08 -8.26
C LEU A 259 -11.38 23.08 -7.11
N SER A 260 -10.97 24.27 -6.66
CA SER A 260 -10.24 24.42 -5.42
C SER A 260 -11.09 23.93 -4.23
N THR A 261 -10.44 23.63 -3.11
CA THR A 261 -11.14 23.16 -1.91
C THR A 261 -12.22 24.14 -1.43
N ALA A 262 -11.96 25.45 -1.51
CA ALA A 262 -12.93 26.49 -1.14
C ALA A 262 -14.12 26.53 -2.11
N GLU A 263 -13.86 26.41 -3.42
CA GLU A 263 -14.92 26.39 -4.42
C GLU A 263 -15.78 25.13 -4.33
N LEU A 264 -15.17 23.97 -4.10
CA LEU A 264 -15.88 22.72 -3.88
C LEU A 264 -16.76 22.79 -2.62
N ALA A 265 -16.25 23.39 -1.53
CA ALA A 265 -17.03 23.59 -0.31
C ALA A 265 -18.26 24.48 -0.56
N ALA A 266 -18.08 25.60 -1.28
CA ALA A 266 -19.18 26.49 -1.64
C ALA A 266 -20.22 25.80 -2.54
N LEU A 267 -19.77 25.04 -3.55
CA LEU A 267 -20.64 24.25 -4.43
C LEU A 267 -21.42 23.19 -3.65
N MET A 268 -20.77 22.43 -2.78
CA MET A 268 -21.44 21.36 -2.03
C MET A 268 -22.51 21.95 -1.09
N ARG A 269 -22.18 22.99 -0.31
CA ARG A 269 -23.14 23.61 0.64
C ARG A 269 -24.32 24.28 -0.04
N GLY A 270 -24.16 24.74 -1.29
CA GLY A 270 -25.25 25.32 -2.07
C GLY A 270 -26.10 24.31 -2.84
N SER A 271 -25.75 23.01 -2.77
CA SER A 271 -26.47 21.96 -3.49
C SER A 271 -27.71 21.48 -2.73
N LEU A 272 -28.68 20.93 -3.46
CA LEU A 272 -29.82 20.19 -2.92
C LEU A 272 -29.39 18.88 -2.27
N GLY A 273 -28.24 18.33 -2.66
CA GLY A 273 -27.79 17.02 -2.24
C GLY A 273 -26.65 16.49 -3.11
N MET A 274 -25.99 15.46 -2.60
CA MET A 274 -24.94 14.75 -3.33
C MET A 274 -25.46 13.38 -3.78
N VAL A 275 -25.27 13.06 -5.06
CA VAL A 275 -25.54 11.73 -5.62
C VAL A 275 -24.21 11.04 -5.94
N PHE A 276 -23.94 9.91 -5.29
CA PHE A 276 -22.64 9.26 -5.33
C PHE A 276 -22.75 7.79 -5.79
N PRO A 277 -22.87 7.55 -7.11
CA PRO A 277 -23.21 6.25 -7.68
C PRO A 277 -22.00 5.35 -7.97
N SER A 278 -20.91 5.50 -7.22
CA SER A 278 -19.70 4.69 -7.39
C SER A 278 -20.00 3.19 -7.36
N LEU A 279 -19.42 2.45 -8.31
CA LEU A 279 -19.45 0.98 -8.33
C LEU A 279 -18.52 0.37 -7.29
N TYR A 280 -17.47 1.10 -6.89
CA TYR A 280 -16.50 0.63 -5.92
C TYR A 280 -15.84 1.79 -5.17
N GLU A 281 -15.84 1.71 -3.85
CA GLU A 281 -15.04 2.54 -2.94
C GLU A 281 -14.31 1.70 -1.88
N GLY A 282 -13.09 2.10 -1.54
CA GLY A 282 -12.35 1.56 -0.40
C GLY A 282 -12.86 2.07 0.96
N PHE A 283 -13.40 3.30 0.99
CA PHE A 283 -14.02 3.88 2.19
C PHE A 283 -15.23 4.78 1.86
N GLY A 284 -15.01 5.93 1.21
CA GLY A 284 -16.09 6.90 0.90
C GLY A 284 -15.95 8.25 1.61
N LEU A 285 -14.73 8.81 1.66
CA LEU A 285 -14.50 10.16 2.21
C LEU A 285 -15.45 11.24 1.64
N PRO A 286 -15.76 11.29 0.33
CA PRO A 286 -16.69 12.30 -0.20
C PRO A 286 -18.09 12.25 0.43
N VAL A 287 -18.57 11.07 0.84
CA VAL A 287 -19.85 10.92 1.55
C VAL A 287 -19.80 11.58 2.92
N LEU A 288 -18.73 11.33 3.68
CA LEU A 288 -18.53 11.97 4.98
C LEU A 288 -18.30 13.48 4.85
N GLU A 289 -17.61 13.93 3.80
CA GLU A 289 -17.41 15.36 3.53
C GLU A 289 -18.74 16.08 3.22
N ALA A 290 -19.64 15.44 2.46
CA ALA A 290 -20.98 15.97 2.22
C ALA A 290 -21.82 16.02 3.51
N MET A 291 -21.78 14.95 4.29
CA MET A 291 -22.46 14.88 5.58
C MET A 291 -21.97 15.97 6.56
N ASP A 292 -20.66 16.16 6.67
CA ASP A 292 -20.04 17.22 7.49
C ASP A 292 -20.43 18.62 6.99
N ALA A 293 -20.51 18.80 5.66
CA ALA A 293 -20.97 20.03 5.05
C ALA A 293 -22.48 20.31 5.22
N GLY A 294 -23.24 19.36 5.79
CA GLY A 294 -24.69 19.46 5.94
C GLY A 294 -25.46 19.28 4.64
N VAL A 295 -24.93 18.45 3.73
CA VAL A 295 -25.52 18.12 2.44
C VAL A 295 -26.15 16.73 2.53
N PRO A 296 -27.44 16.55 2.20
CA PRO A 296 -28.05 15.24 2.19
C PRO A 296 -27.44 14.37 1.08
N VAL A 297 -27.29 13.06 1.34
CA VAL A 297 -26.56 12.15 0.46
C VAL A 297 -27.47 11.03 -0.02
N ALA A 298 -27.38 10.72 -1.31
CA ALA A 298 -27.76 9.45 -1.89
C ALA A 298 -26.51 8.77 -2.46
N CYS A 299 -26.23 7.53 -2.08
CA CYS A 299 -25.05 6.82 -2.54
C CYS A 299 -25.33 5.35 -2.81
N SER A 300 -24.43 4.70 -3.54
CA SER A 300 -24.54 3.28 -3.83
C SER A 300 -24.57 2.42 -2.56
N ASN A 301 -25.31 1.32 -2.60
CA ASN A 301 -25.26 0.26 -1.59
C ASN A 301 -24.04 -0.68 -1.77
N ALA A 302 -22.99 -0.22 -2.45
CA ALA A 302 -21.83 -1.01 -2.83
C ALA A 302 -20.62 -0.81 -1.91
N THR A 303 -19.86 -1.89 -1.73
CA THR A 303 -18.59 -1.92 -1.01
C THR A 303 -18.65 -1.35 0.41
N SER A 304 -17.87 -0.30 0.70
CA SER A 304 -17.74 0.37 2.00
C SER A 304 -18.78 1.46 2.21
N LEU A 305 -19.54 1.85 1.17
CA LEU A 305 -20.51 2.94 1.27
C LEU A 305 -21.65 2.66 2.26
N PRO A 306 -22.25 1.45 2.36
CA PRO A 306 -23.25 1.16 3.39
C PRO A 306 -22.69 1.30 4.81
N GLU A 307 -21.44 0.88 5.02
CA GLU A 307 -20.73 1.02 6.29
C GLU A 307 -20.55 2.51 6.61
N VAL A 308 -20.09 3.32 5.67
CA VAL A 308 -19.87 4.76 5.89
C VAL A 308 -21.19 5.52 6.06
N ALA A 309 -22.21 5.21 5.25
CA ALA A 309 -23.51 5.85 5.33
C ALA A 309 -24.25 5.52 6.63
N ALA A 310 -24.25 4.26 7.05
CA ALA A 310 -24.86 3.77 8.30
C ALA A 310 -26.28 4.33 8.57
N GLY A 311 -27.14 4.35 7.54
CA GLY A 311 -28.51 4.86 7.62
C GLY A 311 -28.66 6.38 7.48
N ALA A 312 -27.57 7.13 7.31
CA ALA A 312 -27.59 8.58 7.11
C ALA A 312 -27.57 9.00 5.62
N ALA A 313 -27.86 8.08 4.70
CA ALA A 313 -27.96 8.33 3.26
C ALA A 313 -29.07 7.47 2.64
N ILE A 314 -29.63 7.93 1.52
CA ILE A 314 -30.44 7.07 0.63
C ILE A 314 -29.50 6.09 -0.05
N LEU A 315 -29.74 4.80 0.10
CA LEU A 315 -28.96 3.75 -0.56
C LEU A 315 -29.69 3.24 -1.81
N PHE A 316 -28.96 3.06 -2.90
CA PHE A 316 -29.46 2.52 -4.16
C PHE A 316 -28.50 1.49 -4.77
N ASP A 317 -28.99 0.56 -5.57
CA ASP A 317 -28.15 -0.29 -6.41
C ASP A 317 -27.48 0.56 -7.52
N PRO A 318 -26.14 0.63 -7.60
CA PRO A 318 -25.45 1.39 -8.64
C PRO A 318 -25.58 0.78 -10.04
N GLY A 319 -26.20 -0.40 -10.20
CA GLY A 319 -26.62 -0.96 -11.48
C GLY A 319 -28.05 -0.57 -11.89
N SER A 320 -28.83 0.02 -10.99
CA SER A 320 -30.25 0.34 -11.20
C SER A 320 -30.46 1.81 -11.56
N VAL A 321 -30.68 2.09 -12.85
CA VAL A 321 -31.05 3.43 -13.34
C VAL A 321 -32.27 3.97 -12.60
N ARG A 322 -33.24 3.09 -12.30
CA ARG A 322 -34.49 3.47 -11.65
C ARG A 322 -34.26 3.93 -10.21
N GLU A 323 -33.52 3.16 -9.41
CA GLU A 323 -33.26 3.53 -8.02
C GLU A 323 -32.42 4.81 -7.92
N ILE A 324 -31.45 5.01 -8.82
CA ILE A 324 -30.68 6.27 -8.87
C ILE A 324 -31.61 7.44 -9.20
N ALA A 325 -32.53 7.27 -10.17
CA ALA A 325 -33.48 8.31 -10.55
C ALA A 325 -34.47 8.65 -9.43
N ASP A 326 -34.97 7.63 -8.73
CA ASP A 326 -35.89 7.80 -7.59
C ASP A 326 -35.16 8.49 -6.42
N ALA A 327 -33.88 8.17 -6.18
CA ALA A 327 -33.06 8.86 -5.17
C ALA A 327 -32.74 10.33 -5.54
N ILE A 328 -32.47 10.61 -6.82
CA ILE A 328 -32.32 11.97 -7.36
C ILE A 328 -33.60 12.78 -7.09
N LEU A 329 -34.76 12.18 -7.39
CA LEU A 329 -36.05 12.84 -7.19
C LEU A 329 -36.27 13.13 -5.71
N LEU A 330 -36.08 12.14 -4.84
CA LEU A 330 -36.30 12.27 -3.41
C LEU A 330 -35.44 13.37 -2.78
N LEU A 331 -34.15 13.43 -3.12
CA LEU A 331 -33.26 14.52 -2.68
C LEU A 331 -33.73 15.90 -3.16
N ALA A 332 -34.31 15.98 -4.36
CA ALA A 332 -34.64 17.25 -4.98
C ALA A 332 -36.03 17.79 -4.61
N THR A 333 -36.95 16.93 -4.17
CA THR A 333 -38.37 17.30 -3.98
C THR A 333 -38.91 17.05 -2.57
N ASP A 334 -38.27 16.21 -1.75
CA ASP A 334 -38.72 15.92 -0.39
C ASP A 334 -37.84 16.60 0.65
N ALA A 335 -38.29 17.78 1.10
CA ALA A 335 -37.58 18.58 2.08
C ALA A 335 -37.46 17.89 3.45
N THR A 336 -38.47 17.10 3.85
CA THR A 336 -38.46 16.39 5.13
C THR A 336 -37.39 15.30 5.13
N VAL A 337 -37.32 14.50 4.07
CA VAL A 337 -36.26 13.50 3.91
C VAL A 337 -34.88 14.17 3.86
N ALA A 338 -34.73 15.27 3.13
CA ALA A 338 -33.46 16.00 3.07
C ALA A 338 -33.01 16.50 4.46
N GLU A 339 -33.91 17.10 5.25
CA GLU A 339 -33.62 17.57 6.61
C GLU A 339 -33.21 16.43 7.56
N ASP A 340 -33.91 15.29 7.47
CA ASP A 340 -33.59 14.10 8.26
C ASP A 340 -32.21 13.53 7.90
N LEU A 341 -31.88 13.46 6.60
CA LEU A 341 -30.57 13.03 6.12
C LEU A 341 -29.46 14.00 6.55
N VAL A 342 -29.69 15.31 6.55
CA VAL A 342 -28.71 16.28 7.05
C VAL A 342 -28.44 16.07 8.54
N ARG A 343 -29.49 15.89 9.35
CA ARG A 343 -29.37 15.63 10.78
C ARG A 343 -28.62 14.33 11.06
N ALA A 344 -29.01 13.23 10.41
CA ALA A 344 -28.35 11.94 10.54
C ALA A 344 -26.89 12.00 10.03
N GLY A 345 -26.67 12.69 8.91
CA GLY A 345 -25.36 12.88 8.30
C GLY A 345 -24.39 13.60 9.21
N ARG A 346 -24.79 14.73 9.81
CA ARG A 346 -23.92 15.46 10.76
C ARG A 346 -23.52 14.61 11.96
N LEU A 347 -24.46 13.85 12.53
CA LEU A 347 -24.16 12.90 13.61
C LEU A 347 -23.18 11.82 13.14
N ARG A 348 -23.36 11.31 11.91
CA ARG A 348 -22.47 10.32 11.32
C ARG A 348 -21.06 10.86 11.10
N ALA A 349 -20.93 12.04 10.52
CA ALA A 349 -19.65 12.70 10.25
C ALA A 349 -18.89 13.07 11.53
N ALA A 350 -19.59 13.50 12.59
CA ALA A 350 -18.98 13.77 13.89
C ALA A 350 -18.26 12.54 14.48
N GLY A 351 -18.76 11.33 14.21
CA GLY A 351 -18.09 10.07 14.58
C GLY A 351 -16.73 9.85 13.89
N TYR A 352 -16.41 10.62 12.85
CA TYR A 352 -15.17 10.52 12.07
C TYR A 352 -14.27 11.75 12.17
N SER A 353 -14.61 12.76 12.98
CA SER A 353 -13.83 14.02 13.04
C SER A 353 -12.53 13.93 13.84
N ASP A 354 -12.37 12.91 14.70
CA ASP A 354 -11.17 12.77 15.54
C ASP A 354 -10.01 12.08 14.80
N THR A 355 -9.11 12.88 14.22
CA THR A 355 -7.90 12.39 13.56
C THR A 355 -6.86 11.85 14.54
N ARG A 356 -6.88 12.27 15.82
CA ARG A 356 -5.97 11.75 16.85
C ARG A 356 -6.33 10.32 17.21
N GLN A 357 -7.62 9.98 17.24
CA GLN A 357 -8.05 8.59 17.44
C GLN A 357 -7.46 7.66 16.38
N MET A 358 -7.49 8.05 15.09
CA MET A 358 -6.85 7.25 14.04
C MET A 358 -5.34 7.11 14.26
N ALA A 359 -4.65 8.18 14.61
CA ALA A 359 -3.22 8.11 14.94
C ALA A 359 -2.94 7.16 16.11
N ASN A 360 -3.76 7.20 17.16
CA ASN A 360 -3.68 6.29 18.30
C ASN A 360 -3.95 4.83 17.89
N ASP A 361 -4.95 4.59 17.04
CA ASP A 361 -5.25 3.24 16.53
C ASP A 361 -4.06 2.66 15.73
N TYR A 362 -3.38 3.50 14.95
CA TYR A 362 -2.13 3.12 14.27
C TYR A 362 -1.00 2.88 15.28
N LEU A 363 -0.83 3.72 16.30
CA LEU A 363 0.19 3.51 17.34
C LEU A 363 -0.02 2.19 18.09
N VAL A 364 -1.27 1.84 18.42
CA VAL A 364 -1.59 0.53 19.02
C VAL A 364 -1.24 -0.60 18.05
N CYS A 365 -1.60 -0.47 16.76
CA CYS A 365 -1.24 -1.45 15.73
C CYS A 365 0.29 -1.61 15.57
N PHE A 366 1.04 -0.51 15.69
CA PHE A 366 2.50 -0.53 15.66
C PHE A 366 3.06 -1.22 16.89
N GLY A 367 2.55 -0.90 18.07
CA GLY A 367 2.88 -1.58 19.33
C GLY A 367 2.63 -3.09 19.24
N GLU A 368 1.47 -3.50 18.74
CA GLU A 368 1.14 -4.91 18.50
C GLU A 368 2.08 -5.57 17.49
N ALA A 369 2.44 -4.88 16.40
CA ALA A 369 3.35 -5.42 15.39
C ALA A 369 4.78 -5.58 15.95
N MET A 370 5.23 -4.66 16.80
CA MET A 370 6.52 -4.76 17.50
C MET A 370 6.48 -5.84 18.59
N SER A 371 5.38 -5.95 19.35
CA SER A 371 5.22 -6.93 20.43
C SER A 371 5.01 -8.35 19.94
N LEU A 372 4.49 -8.52 18.73
CA LEU A 372 4.40 -9.82 18.08
C LEU A 372 5.77 -10.45 17.82
N GLY A 373 6.85 -9.68 18.02
CA GLY A 373 8.20 -10.17 18.14
C GLY A 373 8.73 -10.80 16.86
N ARG A 374 10.04 -10.92 16.77
CA ARG A 374 10.69 -11.78 15.78
C ARG A 374 10.29 -13.20 16.17
N THR A 375 9.52 -13.92 15.35
CA THR A 375 8.95 -15.23 15.76
C THR A 375 9.89 -16.42 15.51
N ALA A 376 11.00 -16.19 14.79
CA ALA A 376 11.99 -17.21 14.48
C ALA A 376 13.32 -16.55 14.15
N SER A 377 14.42 -17.20 14.53
CA SER A 377 15.76 -16.79 14.15
C SER A 377 15.92 -16.88 12.62
N GLN A 378 16.74 -16.01 12.03
CA GLN A 378 16.99 -15.98 10.58
C GLN A 378 18.46 -15.77 10.25
N LEU A 379 18.88 -16.33 9.10
CA LEU A 379 20.23 -16.18 8.55
C LEU A 379 20.15 -15.62 7.12
N VAL A 380 20.99 -14.64 6.82
CA VAL A 380 21.15 -14.04 5.49
C VAL A 380 22.63 -14.01 5.12
N GLY A 381 22.93 -14.14 3.83
CA GLY A 381 24.30 -14.07 3.29
C GLY A 381 24.88 -15.40 2.82
N VAL A 382 24.06 -16.46 2.77
CA VAL A 382 24.46 -17.78 2.24
C VAL A 382 23.92 -17.95 0.82
N TYR A 383 24.79 -18.34 -0.11
CA TYR A 383 24.42 -18.72 -1.47
C TYR A 383 23.79 -20.11 -1.51
N ALA A 384 22.95 -20.37 -2.53
CA ALA A 384 22.22 -21.64 -2.67
C ALA A 384 23.12 -22.89 -2.75
N ASP A 385 24.38 -22.72 -3.12
CA ASP A 385 25.41 -23.74 -3.18
C ASP A 385 26.33 -23.78 -1.94
N ASN A 386 25.81 -23.28 -0.82
CA ASN A 386 26.42 -23.22 0.51
C ASN A 386 27.61 -22.27 0.64
N TRP A 387 27.97 -21.52 -0.40
CA TRP A 387 29.03 -20.53 -0.29
C TRP A 387 28.61 -19.31 0.52
N VAL A 388 29.60 -18.67 1.14
CA VAL A 388 29.44 -17.45 1.91
C VAL A 388 30.40 -16.38 1.40
N GLY A 389 29.95 -15.12 1.36
CA GLY A 389 30.79 -13.96 1.06
C GLY A 389 31.68 -13.54 2.23
N ASN A 390 31.91 -12.25 2.39
CA ASN A 390 32.73 -11.67 3.47
C ASN A 390 31.94 -11.39 4.77
N GLU A 391 30.61 -11.53 4.74
CA GLU A 391 29.75 -11.24 5.87
C GLU A 391 28.50 -12.14 5.84
N LEU A 392 28.09 -12.63 7.01
CA LEU A 392 26.77 -13.21 7.26
C LEU A 392 26.03 -12.33 8.27
N GLU A 393 24.74 -12.14 8.06
CA GLU A 393 23.88 -11.46 9.01
C GLU A 393 22.96 -12.50 9.67
N LEU A 394 22.98 -12.55 11.00
CA LEU A 394 22.07 -13.35 11.80
C LEU A 394 21.14 -12.46 12.60
N ASP A 395 19.86 -12.82 12.60
CA ASP A 395 18.86 -12.29 13.51
C ASP A 395 18.44 -13.40 14.45
N VAL A 396 18.91 -13.35 15.69
CA VAL A 396 18.67 -14.41 16.68
C VAL A 396 17.46 -14.04 17.52
N VAL A 397 16.50 -14.96 17.58
CA VAL A 397 15.31 -14.89 18.43
C VAL A 397 15.49 -15.85 19.59
N ALA A 398 15.79 -15.30 20.76
CA ALA A 398 16.22 -16.05 21.93
C ALA A 398 15.48 -15.60 23.20
N PRO A 399 14.22 -16.01 23.40
CA PRO A 399 13.54 -15.81 24.67
C PRO A 399 14.13 -16.77 25.72
N GLY A 400 15.16 -16.34 26.46
CA GLY A 400 15.74 -17.11 27.56
C GLY A 400 17.25 -16.93 27.75
N GLU A 401 17.78 -17.48 28.85
CA GLU A 401 19.22 -17.56 29.13
C GLU A 401 19.84 -18.77 28.38
N ASN A 402 21.13 -18.69 28.02
CA ASN A 402 21.93 -19.78 27.41
C ASN A 402 21.58 -20.27 26.00
N VAL A 403 21.37 -19.36 25.03
CA VAL A 403 21.20 -19.77 23.62
C VAL A 403 22.56 -19.95 22.91
N GLN A 404 22.69 -21.01 22.10
CA GLN A 404 23.91 -21.35 21.36
C GLN A 404 23.71 -21.30 19.84
N LEU A 405 24.49 -20.48 19.15
CA LEU A 405 24.62 -20.52 17.69
C LEU A 405 25.62 -21.62 17.31
N ARG A 406 25.21 -22.53 16.43
CA ARG A 406 26.04 -23.60 15.89
C ARG A 406 26.18 -23.47 14.39
N MET A 407 27.42 -23.37 13.90
CA MET A 407 27.75 -23.24 12.48
C MET A 407 28.77 -24.30 12.08
N GLU A 408 28.45 -25.13 11.08
CA GLU A 408 29.41 -26.04 10.46
C GLU A 408 30.06 -25.34 9.26
N LEU A 409 31.30 -24.91 9.46
CA LEU A 409 32.07 -24.10 8.52
C LEU A 409 33.12 -24.98 7.84
N VAL A 410 33.18 -24.91 6.51
CA VAL A 410 34.09 -25.71 5.68
C VAL A 410 34.92 -24.80 4.81
N VAL A 411 36.24 -24.87 4.97
CA VAL A 411 37.21 -24.17 4.13
C VAL A 411 37.76 -25.15 3.10
N PRO A 412 37.41 -25.04 1.80
CA PRO A 412 37.90 -25.98 0.80
C PRO A 412 39.43 -26.02 0.71
N ASP A 413 39.99 -27.16 0.33
CA ASP A 413 41.43 -27.40 0.24
C ASP A 413 42.13 -26.60 -0.87
N TRP A 414 41.36 -26.14 -1.86
CA TRP A 414 41.85 -25.42 -3.02
C TRP A 414 41.79 -23.89 -2.90
N ILE A 415 41.22 -23.31 -1.82
CA ILE A 415 41.15 -21.85 -1.72
C ILE A 415 42.56 -21.21 -1.73
N PRO A 416 42.72 -20.00 -2.26
CA PRO A 416 44.04 -19.36 -2.39
C PRO A 416 44.69 -19.02 -1.03
N HIS A 417 43.88 -18.86 0.01
CA HIS A 417 44.32 -18.43 1.33
C HIS A 417 44.67 -19.60 2.23
N LYS A 418 45.73 -19.45 3.04
CA LYS A 418 46.16 -20.50 3.99
C LYS A 418 45.16 -20.73 5.14
N SER A 419 44.39 -19.70 5.47
CA SER A 419 43.38 -19.73 6.52
C SER A 419 42.34 -18.63 6.32
N VAL A 420 41.18 -18.81 6.94
CA VAL A 420 40.10 -17.82 7.06
C VAL A 420 39.87 -17.52 8.53
N ASP A 421 39.80 -16.23 8.86
CA ASP A 421 39.36 -15.70 10.13
C ASP A 421 37.85 -15.46 10.09
N VAL A 422 37.15 -15.92 11.12
CA VAL A 422 35.70 -15.79 11.30
C VAL A 422 35.47 -15.08 12.63
N GLU A 423 34.82 -13.92 12.59
CA GLU A 423 34.60 -13.05 13.73
C GLU A 423 33.10 -12.77 13.90
N LEU A 424 32.52 -13.13 15.04
CA LEU A 424 31.15 -12.78 15.41
C LEU A 424 31.13 -11.46 16.18
N ARG A 425 30.34 -10.50 15.68
CA ARG A 425 30.12 -9.18 16.27
C ARG A 425 28.66 -9.01 16.64
N VAL A 426 28.41 -8.46 17.82
CA VAL A 426 27.05 -8.09 18.28
C VAL A 426 26.80 -6.64 17.90
N ARG A 427 25.71 -6.34 17.18
CA ARG A 427 25.43 -4.96 16.72
C ARG A 427 24.95 -4.01 17.83
N SER A 428 24.46 -4.53 18.97
CA SER A 428 23.76 -3.74 20.01
C SER A 428 24.58 -3.41 21.28
N GLY A 429 25.91 -3.55 21.29
CA GLY A 429 26.73 -3.13 22.44
C GLY A 429 28.19 -3.57 22.38
N MET A 430 29.03 -2.99 23.24
CA MET A 430 30.45 -3.38 23.41
C MET A 430 30.56 -4.77 24.05
N SER A 431 30.30 -5.82 23.29
CA SER A 431 30.60 -7.20 23.69
C SER A 431 31.87 -7.68 22.99
N HIS A 432 32.65 -8.52 23.67
CA HIS A 432 33.89 -9.05 23.13
C HIS A 432 33.63 -9.87 21.86
N ALA A 433 34.20 -9.43 20.74
CA ALA A 433 34.14 -10.15 19.47
C ALA A 433 34.67 -11.58 19.67
N ARG A 434 33.91 -12.57 19.19
CA ARG A 434 34.32 -13.97 19.29
C ARG A 434 34.90 -14.41 17.97
N HIS A 435 36.10 -14.97 18.02
CA HIS A 435 36.92 -15.19 16.85
C HIS A 435 37.41 -16.63 16.78
N ILE A 436 37.40 -17.20 15.58
CA ILE A 436 38.08 -18.45 15.26
C ILE A 436 38.85 -18.32 13.96
N ARG A 437 39.93 -19.09 13.85
CA ARG A 437 40.70 -19.26 12.61
C ARG A 437 40.58 -20.69 12.11
N LEU A 438 40.23 -20.83 10.84
CA LEU A 438 40.09 -22.11 10.12
C LEU A 438 41.19 -22.22 9.08
N ARG A 439 41.91 -23.33 9.05
CA ARG A 439 42.95 -23.58 8.03
C ARG A 439 42.31 -24.07 6.74
N ARG A 440 43.03 -23.90 5.63
CA ARG A 440 42.64 -24.47 4.33
C ARG A 440 42.45 -25.99 4.44
N GLY A 441 41.35 -26.51 3.90
CA GLY A 441 40.95 -27.92 4.01
C GLY A 441 40.27 -28.29 5.33
N GLU A 442 40.08 -27.35 6.25
CA GLU A 442 39.47 -27.61 7.55
C GLU A 442 37.94 -27.56 7.49
N SER A 443 37.30 -28.48 8.20
CA SER A 443 35.87 -28.45 8.53
C SER A 443 35.73 -28.37 10.04
N ARG A 444 34.97 -27.39 10.55
CA ARG A 444 34.80 -27.18 11.99
C ARG A 444 33.35 -26.84 12.33
N LEU A 445 32.82 -27.52 13.33
CA LEU A 445 31.60 -27.10 14.02
C LEU A 445 31.98 -26.03 15.06
N TRP A 446 31.53 -24.81 14.85
CA TRP A 446 31.69 -23.70 15.79
C TRP A 446 30.40 -23.50 16.58
N SER A 447 30.49 -23.61 17.92
CA SER A 447 29.39 -23.32 18.84
C SER A 447 29.75 -22.09 19.67
N VAL A 448 28.83 -21.13 19.71
CA VAL A 448 29.07 -19.84 20.34
C VAL A 448 27.81 -19.34 21.05
N PRO A 449 27.85 -19.02 22.37
CA PRO A 449 26.71 -18.44 23.05
C PRO A 449 26.27 -17.11 22.42
N VAL A 450 24.97 -16.91 22.23
CA VAL A 450 24.40 -15.69 21.65
C VAL A 450 23.20 -15.24 22.46
N SER A 451 22.94 -13.93 22.46
CA SER A 451 21.73 -13.34 23.01
C SER A 451 20.74 -13.01 21.89
N ASP A 452 19.51 -12.65 22.27
CA ASP A 452 18.54 -12.05 21.35
C ASP A 452 19.15 -10.81 20.68
N GLY A 453 18.94 -10.67 19.36
CA GLY A 453 19.41 -9.52 18.61
C GLY A 453 20.14 -9.84 17.30
N LEU A 454 20.68 -8.78 16.71
CA LEU A 454 21.37 -8.83 15.42
C LEU A 454 22.86 -9.06 15.59
N LEU A 455 23.39 -10.03 14.84
CA LEU A 455 24.79 -10.43 14.86
C LEU A 455 25.36 -10.40 13.44
N ASP A 456 26.62 -9.98 13.32
CA ASP A 456 27.39 -10.11 12.08
C ASP A 456 28.47 -11.16 12.25
N VAL A 457 28.63 -12.04 11.28
CA VAL A 457 29.79 -12.90 11.16
C VAL A 457 30.65 -12.35 10.03
N CYS A 458 31.75 -11.69 10.37
CA CYS A 458 32.72 -11.21 9.40
C CYS A 458 33.70 -12.34 9.05
N LEU A 459 33.91 -12.59 7.76
CA LEU A 459 34.82 -13.62 7.26
C LEU A 459 35.89 -13.00 6.35
N LYS A 460 37.16 -13.25 6.67
CA LYS A 460 38.29 -12.70 5.91
C LYS A 460 39.48 -13.66 5.89
N PRO A 461 40.32 -13.67 4.85
CA PRO A 461 40.16 -12.96 3.58
C PRO A 461 39.18 -13.67 2.63
N SER A 462 38.49 -12.89 1.79
CA SER A 462 37.66 -13.37 0.67
C SER A 462 38.52 -13.53 -0.61
N PHE A 463 37.96 -14.18 -1.64
CA PHE A 463 38.57 -14.34 -2.96
C PHE A 463 37.49 -14.45 -4.04
N VAL A 464 37.88 -14.26 -5.31
CA VAL A 464 36.98 -14.47 -6.47
C VAL A 464 37.53 -15.63 -7.28
N PRO A 465 36.83 -16.78 -7.38
CA PRO A 465 37.36 -17.98 -8.03
C PRO A 465 37.86 -17.74 -9.47
N ALA A 466 37.13 -16.96 -10.27
CA ALA A 466 37.53 -16.58 -11.63
C ALA A 466 38.86 -15.81 -11.70
N LEU A 467 39.19 -15.02 -10.67
CA LEU A 467 40.47 -14.29 -10.60
C LEU A 467 41.61 -15.14 -10.02
N CYS A 468 41.29 -16.29 -9.45
CA CYS A 468 42.26 -17.20 -8.83
C CYS A 468 42.54 -18.45 -9.68
N GLY A 469 42.02 -18.52 -10.92
CA GLY A 469 42.20 -19.67 -11.81
C GLY A 469 41.37 -20.90 -11.43
N HIS A 470 40.29 -20.71 -10.66
CA HIS A 470 39.41 -21.78 -10.20
C HIS A 470 37.99 -21.59 -10.76
N GLY A 471 37.79 -21.99 -12.02
CA GLY A 471 36.50 -21.90 -12.71
C GLY A 471 36.11 -20.48 -13.14
N GLU A 472 34.86 -20.31 -13.58
CA GLU A 472 34.34 -19.05 -14.15
C GLU A 472 33.46 -18.25 -13.15
N ASP A 473 33.49 -18.61 -11.87
CA ASP A 473 32.61 -17.99 -10.86
C ASP A 473 33.08 -16.57 -10.50
N PRO A 474 32.26 -15.53 -10.78
CA PRO A 474 32.66 -14.14 -10.57
C PRO A 474 32.33 -13.62 -9.16
N ARG A 475 31.78 -14.46 -8.27
CA ARG A 475 31.37 -14.05 -6.92
C ARG A 475 32.56 -13.87 -6.00
N GLU A 476 32.43 -12.94 -5.05
CA GLU A 476 33.36 -12.82 -3.92
C GLU A 476 32.96 -13.81 -2.82
N LEU A 477 33.80 -14.82 -2.58
CA LEU A 477 33.55 -15.97 -1.71
C LEU A 477 34.63 -16.09 -0.62
N THR A 478 34.30 -16.77 0.48
CA THR A 478 35.24 -16.99 1.58
C THR A 478 35.33 -18.46 1.98
N LEU A 479 34.22 -19.04 2.43
CA LEU A 479 34.12 -20.45 2.84
C LEU A 479 32.71 -20.99 2.56
N LYS A 480 32.48 -22.28 2.83
CA LYS A 480 31.15 -22.89 2.77
C LYS A 480 30.52 -23.06 4.16
N LEU A 481 29.22 -22.80 4.25
CA LEU A 481 28.39 -23.07 5.43
C LEU A 481 27.51 -24.28 5.15
N LYS A 482 27.80 -25.41 5.81
CA LYS A 482 27.00 -26.64 5.65
C LYS A 482 25.74 -26.63 6.52
N HIS A 483 25.87 -26.13 7.73
CA HIS A 483 24.82 -26.16 8.74
C HIS A 483 24.86 -24.90 9.59
N CYS A 484 23.70 -24.33 9.90
CA CYS A 484 23.54 -23.24 10.84
C CYS A 484 22.25 -23.43 11.63
N SER A 485 22.34 -23.42 12.95
CA SER A 485 21.18 -23.55 13.82
C SER A 485 21.37 -22.77 15.11
N VAL A 486 20.27 -22.32 15.69
CA VAL A 486 20.21 -21.73 17.02
C VAL A 486 19.58 -22.77 17.95
N ARG A 487 20.30 -23.22 18.98
CA ARG A 487 19.79 -24.20 19.95
C ARG A 487 19.60 -23.59 21.33
N ARG A 488 18.53 -24.02 21.99
CA ARG A 488 18.17 -23.70 23.38
C ARG A 488 18.45 -24.92 24.28
N ASP A 489 18.64 -24.70 25.58
CA ASP A 489 18.95 -25.76 26.55
C ASP A 489 17.80 -26.77 26.74
N ASP A 490 16.56 -26.39 26.40
CA ASP A 490 15.37 -27.27 26.41
C ASP A 490 15.33 -28.29 25.26
N GLY A 491 16.33 -28.26 24.36
CA GLY A 491 16.45 -29.16 23.22
C GLY A 491 15.75 -28.66 21.94
N ASP A 492 15.00 -27.57 22.01
CA ASP A 492 14.37 -26.94 20.86
C ASP A 492 15.37 -26.02 20.12
N GLY A 493 15.21 -25.87 18.81
CA GLY A 493 16.16 -25.08 18.03
C GLY A 493 15.73 -24.74 16.62
N ASP A 494 15.97 -23.50 16.22
CA ASP A 494 15.70 -23.00 14.88
C ASP A 494 16.81 -23.46 13.93
N LEU A 495 16.48 -24.31 12.95
CA LEU A 495 17.37 -24.61 11.83
C LEU A 495 17.37 -23.41 10.87
N LEU A 496 18.52 -22.77 10.70
CA LEU A 496 18.68 -21.59 9.85
C LEU A 496 19.22 -21.91 8.45
N TRP A 497 20.04 -22.96 8.33
CA TRP A 497 20.63 -23.42 7.07
C TRP A 497 21.12 -24.86 7.18
N GLY A 498 20.99 -25.65 6.12
CA GLY A 498 21.41 -27.05 6.06
C GLY A 498 20.26 -27.98 5.67
N GLU A 499 20.58 -29.22 5.32
CA GLU A 499 19.56 -30.25 5.08
C GLU A 499 18.92 -30.65 6.41
N SER A 500 17.58 -30.65 6.47
CA SER A 500 16.87 -31.32 7.57
C SER A 500 17.28 -32.78 7.56
N GLN A 501 17.98 -33.24 8.59
CA GLN A 501 18.17 -34.68 8.77
C GLN A 501 16.80 -35.32 9.01
N GLY A 502 16.27 -36.00 7.99
CA GLY A 502 15.10 -36.89 8.08
C GLY A 502 13.76 -36.20 7.94
#